data_AF-A0A8I1E1W4-F1
#
_entry.id   AF-A0A8I1E1W4-F1
#
_cell.length_a   1.000
_cell.length_b   1.000
_cell.length_c   1.000
_cell.angle_alpha   90.00
_cell.angle_beta   90.00
_cell.angle_gamma   90.00
#
_symmetry.space_group_name_H-M   'P 1'
#
loop_
_entity.id
_entity.type
_entity.pdbx_description
1 polymer ?
#
loop_
_entity_poly.entity_id
_entity_poly.type
_entity_poly.pdbx_seq_one_letter_code
_entity_poly.pdbx_strand_id
1 'polypeptide(L)'
;MKVQPPKGSVAEEALRNYFLSIGYYVARGVKFTFHRFDVTDVDLWLYARNSPLSRERICVDIKNKKTPQALERIFWAKGLQSVLDLDSCIVATTDSRPDVREFGLQHNVRVLDGKFLSRLTNSARSHKERITEEDFHADLESGSLGRLSGDWRGRYEESKSRLLHSLNFDGCNAWLEDIGYLLVQIASGNYAWRLFYATCSHFMIAMDFILREFIAEDQEQRRQIIERGIRYGLSGQAFTEKVGRMAAALVEGVAAQPGLADTLQQELQQQASNVKADLLAEFFARNLTGSAAFDVALALESAAFSPQAPMPSALSSQAQALIGVIADFCGVDRKIALA
;
A
#
# COMPACT_ATOMS: atom_id res chain seq x y z
N MET A 1 11.07 -5.24 25.61
CA MET A 1 12.17 -6.20 25.38
C MET A 1 12.39 -6.26 23.87
N LYS A 2 13.55 -5.88 23.32
CA LYS A 2 13.77 -5.99 21.86
C LYS A 2 13.77 -7.47 21.49
N VAL A 3 12.78 -7.91 20.71
CA VAL A 3 12.70 -9.28 20.21
C VAL A 3 13.86 -9.46 19.24
N GLN A 4 14.70 -10.48 19.45
CA GLN A 4 15.79 -10.75 18.50
C GLN A 4 15.18 -11.41 17.25
N PRO A 5 15.22 -10.76 16.07
CA PRO A 5 14.54 -11.27 14.90
C PRO A 5 15.22 -12.54 14.36
N PRO A 6 14.46 -13.50 13.79
CA PRO A 6 15.02 -14.65 13.10
C PRO A 6 16.03 -14.24 12.00
N LYS A 7 16.99 -15.12 11.67
CA LYS A 7 18.01 -14.85 10.63
C LYS A 7 17.42 -14.48 9.26
N GLY A 8 16.23 -14.98 8.93
CA GLY A 8 15.48 -14.61 7.72
C GLY A 8 15.06 -13.15 7.77
N SER A 9 14.34 -12.76 8.82
CA SER A 9 13.91 -11.39 9.08
C SER A 9 15.04 -10.36 9.04
N VAL A 10 16.22 -10.70 9.59
CA VAL A 10 17.40 -9.80 9.53
C VAL A 10 17.85 -9.55 8.09
N ALA A 11 17.84 -10.58 7.24
CA ALA A 11 18.23 -10.45 5.84
C ALA A 11 17.20 -9.65 5.03
N GLU A 12 15.91 -9.90 5.28
CA GLU A 12 14.81 -9.13 4.68
C GLU A 12 14.90 -7.65 5.06
N GLU A 13 15.14 -7.33 6.33
CA GLU A 13 15.26 -5.94 6.79
C GLU A 13 16.51 -5.24 6.20
N ALA A 14 17.64 -5.95 6.11
CA ALA A 14 18.84 -5.43 5.46
C ALA A 14 18.61 -5.12 3.97
N LEU A 15 17.92 -6.01 3.25
CA LEU A 15 17.54 -5.82 1.85
C LEU A 15 16.52 -4.71 1.68
N ARG A 16 15.53 -4.61 2.57
CA ARG A 16 14.60 -3.47 2.62
C ARG A 16 15.36 -2.15 2.70
N ASN A 17 16.29 -2.03 3.66
CA ASN A 17 17.11 -0.83 3.83
C ASN A 17 17.93 -0.49 2.58
N TYR A 18 18.51 -1.51 1.95
CA TYR A 18 19.22 -1.35 0.69
C TYR A 18 18.33 -0.76 -0.41
N PHE A 19 17.17 -1.36 -0.67
CA PHE A 19 16.28 -0.92 -1.74
C PHE A 19 15.71 0.48 -1.46
N LEU A 20 15.32 0.76 -0.22
CA LEU A 20 14.93 2.11 0.19
C LEU A 20 16.08 3.13 0.03
N SER A 21 17.34 2.73 0.20
CA SER A 21 18.50 3.64 0.04
C SER A 21 18.79 4.01 -1.41
N ILE A 22 18.30 3.22 -2.36
CA ILE A 22 18.49 3.44 -3.80
C ILE A 22 17.19 3.90 -4.50
N GLY A 23 16.18 4.31 -3.73
CA GLY A 23 14.99 4.99 -4.24
C GLY A 23 13.79 4.12 -4.56
N TYR A 24 13.76 2.85 -4.13
CA TYR A 24 12.54 2.04 -4.19
C TYR A 24 11.62 2.35 -3.00
N TYR A 25 10.33 2.21 -3.22
CA TYR A 25 9.39 1.92 -2.14
C TYR A 25 9.41 0.43 -1.84
N VAL A 26 9.33 0.04 -0.56
CA VAL A 26 9.46 -1.35 -0.14
C VAL A 26 8.41 -1.72 0.90
N ALA A 27 7.61 -2.75 0.61
CA ALA A 27 6.77 -3.43 1.58
C ALA A 27 7.33 -4.83 1.86
N ARG A 28 7.41 -5.23 3.13
CA ARG A 28 7.99 -6.50 3.57
C ARG A 28 6.91 -7.48 4.01
N GLY A 29 7.09 -8.76 3.67
CA GLY A 29 6.19 -9.85 4.05
C GLY A 29 4.76 -9.57 3.62
N VAL A 30 4.55 -9.30 2.33
CA VAL A 30 3.23 -8.96 1.79
C VAL A 30 2.46 -10.24 1.52
N LYS A 31 1.34 -10.44 2.21
CA LYS A 31 0.55 -11.67 2.10
C LYS A 31 -0.18 -11.72 0.77
N PHE A 32 -0.11 -12.86 0.11
CA PHE A 32 -0.93 -13.19 -1.04
C PHE A 32 -1.99 -14.21 -0.63
N THR A 33 -3.24 -13.78 -0.70
CA THR A 33 -4.40 -14.63 -0.39
C THR A 33 -5.22 -14.88 -1.65
N PHE A 34 -5.84 -16.05 -1.70
CA PHE A 34 -6.82 -16.38 -2.73
C PHE A 34 -8.10 -16.83 -2.03
N HIS A 35 -9.13 -16.00 -2.14
CA HIS A 35 -10.36 -16.10 -1.35
C HIS A 35 -10.09 -16.07 0.16
N ARG A 36 -10.16 -17.23 0.83
CA ARG A 36 -9.95 -17.37 2.27
C ARG A 36 -8.67 -18.13 2.62
N PHE A 37 -7.86 -18.45 1.61
CA PHE A 37 -6.64 -19.22 1.78
C PHE A 37 -5.43 -18.30 1.68
N ASP A 38 -4.58 -18.37 2.70
CA ASP A 38 -3.23 -17.84 2.63
C ASP A 38 -2.44 -18.72 1.65
N VAL A 39 -2.06 -18.15 0.51
CA VAL A 39 -1.32 -18.88 -0.53
C VAL A 39 0.17 -18.83 -0.22
N THR A 40 0.71 -17.63 -0.06
CA THR A 40 2.12 -17.40 0.24
C THR A 40 2.36 -15.95 0.63
N ASP A 41 3.57 -15.63 1.06
CA ASP A 41 4.02 -14.27 1.36
C ASP A 41 5.11 -13.86 0.36
N VAL A 42 5.08 -12.60 -0.06
CA VAL A 42 6.16 -11.98 -0.84
C VAL A 42 7.15 -11.36 0.13
N ASP A 43 8.39 -11.87 0.19
CA ASP A 43 9.39 -11.43 1.18
C ASP A 43 9.61 -9.91 1.09
N LEU A 44 9.86 -9.38 -0.11
CA LEU A 44 9.76 -7.95 -0.40
C LEU A 44 8.99 -7.69 -1.69
N TRP A 45 8.05 -6.75 -1.62
CA TRP A 45 7.44 -6.12 -2.78
C TRP A 45 8.08 -4.74 -2.96
N LEU A 46 8.67 -4.50 -4.14
CA LEU A 46 9.30 -3.24 -4.49
C LEU A 46 8.45 -2.49 -5.51
N TYR A 47 8.44 -1.18 -5.38
CA TYR A 47 7.86 -0.28 -6.36
C TYR A 47 8.87 0.81 -6.73
N ALA A 48 9.12 0.95 -8.02
CA ALA A 48 10.04 1.94 -8.57
C ALA A 48 9.32 2.91 -9.49
N ARG A 49 9.68 4.18 -9.35
CA ARG A 49 9.33 5.23 -10.30
C ARG A 49 10.51 5.48 -11.25
N ASN A 50 10.55 4.73 -12.35
CA ASN A 50 11.65 4.80 -13.31
C ASN A 50 11.61 6.06 -14.20
N SER A 51 10.41 6.55 -14.51
CA SER A 51 10.19 7.80 -15.24
C SER A 51 8.81 8.37 -14.89
N PRO A 52 8.40 9.54 -15.40
CA PRO A 52 7.04 10.02 -15.22
C PRO A 52 5.98 8.99 -15.66
N LEU A 53 6.19 8.29 -16.78
CA LEU A 53 5.22 7.36 -17.38
C LEU A 53 5.43 5.89 -16.96
N SER A 54 6.62 5.54 -16.47
CA SER A 54 6.98 4.16 -16.16
C SER A 54 7.02 3.91 -14.66
N ARG A 55 6.36 2.84 -14.25
CA ARG A 55 6.44 2.24 -12.92
C ARG A 55 6.82 0.78 -13.06
N GLU A 56 7.55 0.27 -12.08
CA GLU A 56 7.98 -1.13 -12.05
C GLU A 56 7.68 -1.72 -10.69
N ARG A 57 6.97 -2.84 -10.68
CA ARG A 57 6.60 -3.63 -9.50
C ARG A 57 7.41 -4.92 -9.52
N ILE A 58 8.08 -5.23 -8.41
CA ILE A 58 9.06 -6.31 -8.35
C ILE A 58 8.82 -7.15 -7.10
N CYS A 59 8.79 -8.47 -7.24
CA CYS A 59 8.89 -9.38 -6.09
C CYS A 59 10.33 -9.82 -5.85
N VAL A 60 10.72 -9.92 -4.58
CA VAL A 60 12.01 -10.46 -4.16
C VAL A 60 11.78 -11.73 -3.33
N ASP A 61 12.37 -12.85 -3.74
CA ASP A 61 12.50 -14.07 -2.90
C ASP A 61 13.86 -14.05 -2.21
N ILE A 62 13.86 -14.23 -0.89
CA ILE A 62 15.04 -14.11 -0.04
C ILE A 62 15.31 -15.45 0.63
N LYS A 63 16.46 -16.05 0.30
CA LYS A 63 16.90 -17.32 0.88
C LYS A 63 18.26 -17.23 1.56
N ASN A 64 18.22 -16.88 2.84
CA ASN A 64 19.40 -16.83 3.71
C ASN A 64 19.60 -18.14 4.50
N LYS A 65 20.11 -19.20 3.84
CA LYS A 65 20.37 -20.52 4.46
C LYS A 65 21.71 -21.10 4.00
N LYS A 66 22.22 -22.13 4.69
CA LYS A 66 23.46 -22.83 4.29
C LYS A 66 23.34 -23.49 2.91
N THR A 67 22.18 -24.09 2.63
CA THR A 67 21.84 -24.68 1.33
C THR A 67 20.56 -24.01 0.83
N PRO A 68 20.65 -22.97 -0.01
CA PRO A 68 19.49 -22.15 -0.36
C PRO A 68 18.66 -22.69 -1.54
N GLN A 69 19.13 -23.74 -2.24
CA GLN A 69 18.48 -24.26 -3.46
C GLN A 69 18.18 -23.15 -4.49
N ALA A 70 19.19 -22.33 -4.80
CA ALA A 70 18.99 -21.07 -5.52
C ALA A 70 18.37 -21.24 -6.92
N LEU A 71 18.67 -22.33 -7.65
CA LEU A 71 18.04 -22.61 -8.94
C LEU A 71 16.52 -22.84 -8.80
N GLU A 72 16.07 -23.54 -7.76
CA GLU A 72 14.63 -23.71 -7.48
C GLU A 72 13.97 -22.38 -7.10
N ARG A 73 14.70 -21.50 -6.39
CA ARG A 73 14.21 -20.16 -6.05
C ARG A 73 13.98 -19.29 -7.27
N ILE A 74 14.75 -19.48 -8.36
CA ILE A 74 14.53 -18.78 -9.64
C ILE A 74 13.18 -19.18 -10.25
N PHE A 75 12.85 -20.47 -10.25
CA PHE A 75 11.52 -20.93 -10.68
C PHE A 75 10.40 -20.38 -9.79
N TRP A 76 10.61 -20.41 -8.47
CA TRP A 76 9.64 -19.88 -7.51
C TRP A 76 9.35 -18.40 -7.74
N ALA A 77 10.39 -17.57 -7.79
CA ALA A 77 10.27 -16.14 -8.02
C ALA A 77 9.63 -15.82 -9.38
N LYS A 78 9.92 -16.61 -10.43
CA LYS A 78 9.24 -16.48 -11.73
C LYS A 78 7.77 -16.86 -11.70
N GLY A 79 7.43 -17.95 -11.02
CA GLY A 79 6.05 -18.34 -10.81
C GLY A 79 5.27 -17.24 -10.10
N LEU A 80 5.83 -16.72 -9.00
CA LEU A 80 5.23 -15.64 -8.23
C LEU A 80 5.07 -14.36 -9.05
N GLN A 81 6.11 -13.96 -9.80
CA GLN A 81 6.05 -12.82 -10.72
C GLN A 81 4.87 -12.98 -11.69
N SER A 82 4.75 -14.14 -12.33
CA SER A 82 3.74 -14.40 -13.36
C SER A 82 2.32 -14.44 -12.78
N VAL A 83 2.13 -15.04 -11.60
CA VAL A 83 0.82 -15.16 -10.96
C VAL A 83 0.31 -13.81 -10.48
N LEU A 84 1.21 -12.96 -9.98
CA LEU A 84 0.88 -11.63 -9.46
C LEU A 84 0.93 -10.52 -10.53
N ASP A 85 1.18 -10.87 -11.79
CA ASP A 85 1.33 -9.92 -12.90
C ASP A 85 2.32 -8.78 -12.59
N LEU A 86 3.49 -9.15 -12.06
CA LEU A 86 4.56 -8.21 -11.70
C LEU A 86 5.57 -8.04 -12.85
N ASP A 87 6.18 -6.87 -12.94
CA ASP A 87 7.07 -6.49 -14.04
C ASP A 87 8.41 -7.25 -14.01
N SER A 88 8.87 -7.63 -12.82
CA SER A 88 10.15 -8.32 -12.64
C SER A 88 10.21 -9.11 -11.33
N CYS A 89 11.23 -9.96 -11.21
CA CYS A 89 11.57 -10.59 -9.94
C CYS A 89 13.07 -10.65 -9.68
N ILE A 90 13.40 -10.78 -8.38
CA ILE A 90 14.76 -10.87 -7.86
C ILE A 90 14.85 -12.07 -6.94
N VAL A 91 15.96 -12.81 -7.00
CA VAL A 91 16.32 -13.83 -6.00
C VAL A 91 17.53 -13.33 -5.24
N ALA A 92 17.40 -13.19 -3.93
CA ALA A 92 18.51 -12.90 -3.02
C ALA A 92 18.92 -14.15 -2.27
N THR A 93 20.15 -14.60 -2.43
CA THR A 93 20.59 -15.91 -1.94
C THR A 93 22.02 -15.89 -1.42
N THR A 94 22.33 -16.76 -0.46
CA THR A 94 23.70 -17.03 0.01
C THR A 94 24.55 -17.80 -1.01
N ASP A 95 23.94 -18.38 -2.06
CA ASP A 95 24.67 -19.06 -3.12
C ASP A 95 25.54 -18.06 -3.90
N SER A 96 26.79 -18.43 -4.17
CA SER A 96 27.78 -17.58 -4.87
C SER A 96 28.30 -18.22 -6.15
N ARG A 97 27.71 -19.34 -6.58
CA ARG A 97 28.09 -20.03 -7.82
C ARG A 97 27.72 -19.17 -9.04
N PRO A 98 28.65 -18.95 -9.99
CA PRO A 98 28.37 -18.19 -11.22
C PRO A 98 27.17 -18.74 -12.00
N ASP A 99 27.02 -20.06 -12.04
CA ASP A 99 25.94 -20.77 -12.75
C ASP A 99 24.55 -20.31 -12.31
N VAL A 100 24.36 -19.99 -11.02
CA VAL A 100 23.07 -19.50 -10.51
C VAL A 100 22.76 -18.12 -11.09
N ARG A 101 23.75 -17.24 -11.18
CA ARG A 101 23.59 -15.90 -11.77
C ARG A 101 23.39 -15.99 -13.28
N GLU A 102 24.13 -16.85 -13.96
CA GLU A 102 23.98 -17.08 -15.40
C GLU A 102 22.59 -17.62 -15.72
N PHE A 103 22.14 -18.65 -15.01
CA PHE A 103 20.80 -19.21 -15.15
C PHE A 103 19.71 -18.16 -14.88
N GLY A 104 19.86 -17.36 -13.82
CA GLY A 104 18.94 -16.25 -13.54
C GLY A 104 18.85 -15.26 -14.69
N LEU A 105 19.99 -14.80 -15.21
CA LEU A 105 20.04 -13.87 -16.35
C LEU A 105 19.40 -14.44 -17.61
N GLN A 106 19.66 -15.71 -17.95
CA GLN A 106 19.04 -16.40 -19.09
C GLN A 106 17.51 -16.41 -19.01
N HIS A 107 16.96 -16.41 -17.80
CA HIS A 107 15.53 -16.42 -17.55
C HIS A 107 14.97 -15.06 -17.10
N ASN A 108 15.69 -13.95 -17.28
CA ASN A 108 15.24 -12.61 -16.86
C ASN A 108 14.91 -12.53 -15.35
N VAL A 109 15.72 -13.19 -14.51
CA VAL A 109 15.69 -13.07 -13.04
C VAL A 109 17.00 -12.46 -12.57
N ARG A 110 16.91 -11.34 -11.85
CA ARG A 110 18.08 -10.73 -11.23
C ARG A 110 18.46 -11.54 -9.99
N VAL A 111 19.73 -11.96 -9.88
CA VAL A 111 20.23 -12.70 -8.73
C VAL A 111 21.16 -11.81 -7.91
N LEU A 112 20.81 -11.59 -6.65
CA LEU A 112 21.66 -10.98 -5.63
C LEU A 112 22.36 -12.12 -4.86
N ASP A 113 23.59 -12.43 -5.27
CA ASP A 113 24.36 -13.58 -4.80
C ASP A 113 24.95 -13.40 -3.38
N GLY A 114 25.58 -14.46 -2.87
CA GLY A 114 26.17 -14.46 -1.53
C GLY A 114 27.27 -13.42 -1.35
N LYS A 115 28.00 -13.07 -2.42
CA LYS A 115 29.00 -11.99 -2.42
C LYS A 115 28.33 -10.63 -2.28
N PHE A 116 27.22 -10.40 -2.96
CA PHE A 116 26.41 -9.21 -2.78
C PHE A 116 25.86 -9.12 -1.35
N LEU A 117 25.23 -10.18 -0.84
CA LEU A 117 24.66 -10.18 0.51
C LEU A 117 25.72 -9.95 1.59
N SER A 118 26.90 -10.58 1.47
CA SER A 118 28.02 -10.37 2.40
C SER A 118 28.52 -8.92 2.39
N ARG A 119 28.58 -8.27 1.22
CA ARG A 119 28.92 -6.84 1.14
C ARG A 119 27.83 -5.97 1.74
N LEU A 120 26.57 -6.31 1.49
CA LEU A 120 25.43 -5.55 1.99
C LEU A 120 25.41 -5.54 3.51
N THR A 121 25.52 -6.70 4.17
CA THR A 121 25.46 -6.81 5.64
C THR A 121 26.58 -6.06 6.36
N ASN A 122 27.67 -5.74 5.66
CA ASN A 122 28.79 -4.98 6.20
C ASN A 122 28.75 -3.50 5.80
N SER A 123 27.71 -3.05 5.10
CA SER A 123 27.62 -1.69 4.57
C SER A 123 26.74 -0.81 5.44
N ALA A 124 27.03 0.50 5.50
CA ALA A 124 26.13 1.44 6.16
C ALA A 124 24.72 1.47 5.50
N ARG A 125 24.60 1.10 4.22
CA ARG A 125 23.33 1.08 3.49
C ARG A 125 22.36 -0.01 3.96
N SER A 126 22.83 -1.06 4.65
CA SER A 126 21.94 -2.04 5.29
C SER A 126 21.37 -1.58 6.63
N HIS A 127 21.85 -0.45 7.15
CA HIS A 127 21.48 0.07 8.45
C HIS A 127 20.82 1.45 8.29
N LYS A 128 19.49 1.48 8.34
CA LYS A 128 18.74 2.72 8.56
C LYS A 128 18.35 2.82 10.03
N GLU A 129 18.32 4.04 10.56
CA GLU A 129 17.79 4.32 11.88
C GLU A 129 16.25 4.28 11.82
N ARG A 130 15.69 3.09 12.00
CA ARG A 130 14.25 2.80 11.92
C ARG A 130 13.90 1.56 12.74
N ILE A 131 12.63 1.39 13.06
CA ILE A 131 12.12 0.15 13.66
C ILE A 131 12.02 -0.95 12.61
N THR A 132 12.11 -2.21 13.05
CA THR A 132 11.94 -3.39 12.19
C THR A 132 10.45 -3.66 11.94
N GLU A 133 10.13 -4.50 10.94
CA GLU A 133 8.75 -4.98 10.74
C GLU A 133 8.20 -5.69 11.99
N GLU A 134 9.04 -6.47 12.67
CA GLU A 134 8.68 -7.16 13.92
C GLU A 134 8.33 -6.18 15.05
N ASP A 135 9.14 -5.13 15.22
CA ASP A 135 8.86 -4.07 16.19
C ASP A 135 7.58 -3.30 15.82
N PHE A 136 7.33 -3.07 14.53
CA PHE A 136 6.09 -2.44 14.04
C PHE A 136 4.88 -3.31 14.39
N HIS A 137 4.93 -4.61 14.12
CA HIS A 137 3.84 -5.53 14.50
C HIS A 137 3.60 -5.56 16.01
N ALA A 138 4.66 -5.57 16.82
CA ALA A 138 4.54 -5.51 18.27
C ALA A 138 3.89 -4.20 18.75
N ASP A 139 4.23 -3.07 18.12
CA ASP A 139 3.61 -1.76 18.39
C ASP A 139 2.10 -1.80 18.09
N LEU A 140 1.70 -2.33 16.94
CA LEU A 140 0.28 -2.47 16.57
C LEU A 140 -0.51 -3.35 17.54
N GLU A 141 0.07 -4.47 17.97
CA GLU A 141 -0.57 -5.37 18.95
C GLU A 141 -0.74 -4.67 20.29
N SER A 142 0.27 -3.90 20.72
CA SER A 142 0.24 -3.19 22.00
C SER A 142 -0.69 -1.97 22.00
N GLY A 143 -0.81 -1.28 20.87
CA GLY A 143 -1.67 -0.11 20.68
C GLY A 143 -3.14 -0.48 20.47
N SER A 144 -3.41 -1.68 19.96
CA SER A 144 -4.76 -2.23 19.98
C SER A 144 -5.15 -2.54 21.43
N LEU A 145 -6.11 -1.82 22.00
CA LEU A 145 -6.81 -2.17 23.26
C LEU A 145 -7.68 -3.43 23.08
N GLY A 146 -7.17 -4.46 22.39
CA GLY A 146 -7.87 -5.67 22.01
C GLY A 146 -9.07 -5.44 21.08
N ARG A 147 -10.05 -6.35 21.13
CA ARG A 147 -11.25 -6.36 20.25
C ARG A 147 -12.10 -5.08 20.31
N LEU A 148 -11.96 -4.25 21.35
CA LEU A 148 -12.74 -3.01 21.53
C LEU A 148 -12.26 -1.87 20.62
N SER A 149 -10.96 -1.84 20.27
CA SER A 149 -10.35 -0.80 19.43
C SER A 149 -9.94 -1.28 18.04
N GLY A 150 -10.32 -2.51 17.65
CA GLY A 150 -10.07 -3.08 16.33
C GLY A 150 -8.77 -3.89 16.17
N ASP A 151 -8.72 -4.72 15.13
CA ASP A 151 -7.56 -5.52 14.73
C ASP A 151 -6.60 -4.68 13.87
N TRP A 152 -5.72 -3.93 14.52
CA TRP A 152 -4.78 -3.03 13.84
C TRP A 152 -3.73 -3.77 13.03
N ARG A 153 -3.26 -4.92 13.55
CA ARG A 153 -2.34 -5.79 12.82
C ARG A 153 -3.00 -6.35 11.56
N GLY A 154 -4.22 -6.86 11.67
CA GLY A 154 -5.00 -7.33 10.52
C GLY A 154 -5.22 -6.23 9.48
N ARG A 155 -5.59 -5.01 9.90
CA ARG A 155 -5.72 -3.86 8.99
C ARG A 155 -4.42 -3.52 8.28
N TYR A 156 -3.29 -3.53 8.98
CA TYR A 156 -1.98 -3.28 8.37
C TYR A 156 -1.62 -4.35 7.33
N GLU A 157 -1.81 -5.62 7.66
CA GLU A 157 -1.53 -6.73 6.74
C GLU A 157 -2.44 -6.70 5.51
N GLU A 158 -3.73 -6.43 5.70
CA GLU A 158 -4.68 -6.26 4.59
C GLU A 158 -4.31 -5.05 3.70
N SER A 159 -3.91 -3.95 4.34
CA SER A 159 -3.43 -2.74 3.66
C SER A 159 -2.19 -3.03 2.80
N LYS A 160 -1.25 -3.87 3.27
CA LYS A 160 -0.12 -4.34 2.47
C LYS A 160 -0.56 -5.26 1.32
N SER A 161 -1.41 -6.25 1.60
CA SER A 161 -1.86 -7.23 0.60
C SER A 161 -2.47 -6.58 -0.64
N ARG A 162 -3.24 -5.50 -0.44
CA ARG A 162 -3.81 -4.69 -1.53
C ARG A 162 -2.77 -4.13 -2.51
N LEU A 163 -1.51 -3.95 -2.13
CA LEU A 163 -0.45 -3.52 -3.05
C LEU A 163 -0.21 -4.54 -4.18
N LEU A 164 -0.53 -5.82 -3.95
CA LEU A 164 -0.32 -6.87 -4.95
C LEU A 164 -1.37 -6.83 -6.07
N HIS A 165 -2.62 -6.44 -5.77
CA HIS A 165 -3.74 -6.63 -6.70
C HIS A 165 -4.70 -5.44 -6.83
N SER A 166 -4.60 -4.41 -5.99
CA SER A 166 -5.56 -3.30 -5.92
C SER A 166 -4.90 -1.92 -6.05
N LEU A 167 -3.91 -1.76 -6.94
CA LEU A 167 -3.40 -0.44 -7.33
C LEU A 167 -4.36 0.24 -8.32
N ASN A 168 -5.61 0.44 -7.89
CA ASN A 168 -6.70 1.03 -8.64
C ASN A 168 -7.62 1.82 -7.68
N PHE A 169 -8.70 2.40 -8.21
CA PHE A 169 -9.60 3.22 -7.40
C PHE A 169 -10.36 2.42 -6.33
N ASP A 170 -10.64 1.13 -6.53
CA ASP A 170 -11.26 0.30 -5.50
C ASP A 170 -10.32 0.11 -4.31
N GLY A 171 -9.02 -0.14 -4.58
CA GLY A 171 -8.00 -0.16 -3.54
C GLY A 171 -7.84 1.18 -2.85
N CYS A 172 -7.81 2.29 -3.61
CA CYS A 172 -7.79 3.65 -3.05
C CYS A 172 -8.92 3.88 -2.06
N ASN A 173 -10.14 3.48 -2.43
CA ASN A 173 -11.31 3.63 -1.57
C ASN A 173 -11.21 2.76 -0.31
N ALA A 174 -10.69 1.53 -0.43
CA ALA A 174 -10.45 0.67 0.73
C ALA A 174 -9.39 1.25 1.68
N TRP A 175 -8.31 1.84 1.15
CA TRP A 175 -7.33 2.55 1.99
C TRP A 175 -7.94 3.81 2.60
N LEU A 176 -8.76 4.58 1.87
CA LEU A 176 -9.44 5.76 2.42
C LEU A 176 -10.40 5.42 3.56
N GLU A 177 -11.07 4.27 3.48
CA GLU A 177 -11.90 3.74 4.58
C GLU A 177 -11.05 3.44 5.83
N ASP A 178 -9.94 2.72 5.66
CA ASP A 178 -9.00 2.43 6.75
C ASP A 178 -8.42 3.73 7.35
N ILE A 179 -8.07 4.69 6.50
CA ILE A 179 -7.55 6.00 6.91
C ILE A 179 -8.60 6.78 7.71
N GLY A 180 -9.84 6.83 7.24
CA GLY A 180 -10.94 7.49 7.96
C GLY A 180 -11.19 6.87 9.32
N TYR A 181 -11.19 5.54 9.40
CA TYR A 181 -11.26 4.82 10.66
C TYR A 181 -10.13 5.22 11.62
N LEU A 182 -8.89 5.28 11.14
CA LEU A 182 -7.72 5.65 11.95
C LEU A 182 -7.79 7.10 12.44
N LEU A 183 -8.25 8.03 11.61
CA LEU A 183 -8.46 9.43 12.02
C LEU A 183 -9.48 9.54 13.15
N VAL A 184 -10.56 8.73 13.13
CA VAL A 184 -11.54 8.68 14.23
C VAL A 184 -10.91 8.11 15.51
N GLN A 185 -10.05 7.08 15.40
CA GLN A 185 -9.31 6.56 16.55
C GLN A 185 -8.39 7.62 17.17
N ILE A 186 -7.63 8.32 16.33
CA ILE A 186 -6.74 9.41 16.74
C ILE A 186 -7.53 10.53 17.42
N ALA A 187 -8.65 10.95 16.83
CA ALA A 187 -9.52 11.97 17.41
C ALA A 187 -10.10 11.57 18.76
N SER A 188 -10.25 10.26 19.00
CA SER A 188 -10.70 9.70 20.27
C SER A 188 -9.56 9.50 21.29
N GLY A 189 -8.36 9.98 20.98
CA GLY A 189 -7.17 9.87 21.84
C GLY A 189 -6.41 8.55 21.70
N ASN A 190 -6.78 7.69 20.75
CA ASN A 190 -6.05 6.46 20.45
C ASN A 190 -5.07 6.69 19.29
N TYR A 191 -3.86 7.13 19.63
CA TYR A 191 -2.86 7.63 18.67
C TYR A 191 -2.21 6.51 17.83
N ALA A 192 -2.87 6.10 16.76
CA ALA A 192 -2.40 5.08 15.81
C ALA A 192 -1.49 5.65 14.69
N TRP A 193 -0.62 6.61 15.00
CA TRP A 193 0.11 7.39 13.99
C TRP A 193 0.94 6.54 13.02
N ARG A 194 1.62 5.49 13.50
CA ARG A 194 2.40 4.59 12.63
C ARG A 194 1.52 3.89 11.60
N LEU A 195 0.40 3.34 12.03
CA LEU A 195 -0.54 2.66 11.16
C LEU A 195 -1.19 3.64 10.17
N PHE A 196 -1.52 4.84 10.65
CA PHE A 196 -2.05 5.91 9.81
C PHE A 196 -1.06 6.29 8.71
N TYR A 197 0.22 6.54 9.06
CA TYR A 197 1.25 6.87 8.07
C TYR A 197 1.50 5.72 7.08
N ALA A 198 1.57 4.47 7.55
CA ALA A 198 1.75 3.32 6.66
C ALA A 198 0.57 3.16 5.69
N THR A 199 -0.67 3.35 6.16
CA THR A 199 -1.87 3.23 5.32
C THR A 199 -1.95 4.38 4.30
N CYS A 200 -1.67 5.62 4.73
CA CYS A 200 -1.56 6.77 3.83
C CYS A 200 -0.44 6.55 2.80
N SER A 201 0.67 5.94 3.19
CA SER A 201 1.76 5.59 2.29
C SER A 201 1.31 4.62 1.18
N HIS A 202 0.58 3.55 1.52
CA HIS A 202 0.02 2.62 0.53
C HIS A 202 -0.98 3.29 -0.41
N PHE A 203 -1.88 4.11 0.13
CA PHE A 203 -2.79 4.94 -0.67
C PHE A 203 -2.03 5.82 -1.68
N MET A 204 -0.94 6.45 -1.26
CA MET A 204 -0.14 7.31 -2.14
C MET A 204 0.61 6.53 -3.23
N ILE A 205 1.03 5.28 -2.97
CA ILE A 205 1.56 4.39 -4.01
C ILE A 205 0.48 4.05 -5.04
N ALA A 206 -0.74 3.77 -4.61
CA ALA A 206 -1.84 3.50 -5.52
C ALA A 206 -2.20 4.73 -6.37
N MET A 207 -2.25 5.91 -5.76
CA MET A 207 -2.46 7.16 -6.50
C MET A 207 -1.34 7.43 -7.49
N ASP A 208 -0.07 7.31 -7.09
CA ASP A 208 1.07 7.47 -8.01
C ASP A 208 1.01 6.49 -9.19
N PHE A 209 0.60 5.24 -8.93
CA PHE A 209 0.40 4.26 -9.97
C PHE A 209 -0.71 4.73 -10.93
N ILE A 210 -1.93 4.99 -10.44
CA ILE A 210 -3.07 5.41 -11.28
C ILE A 210 -2.75 6.66 -12.10
N LEU A 211 -2.17 7.69 -11.48
CA LEU A 211 -1.92 8.97 -12.13
C LEU A 211 -0.92 8.89 -13.28
N ARG A 212 -0.08 7.84 -13.34
CA ARG A 212 0.87 7.64 -14.47
C ARG A 212 0.15 7.54 -15.82
N GLU A 213 -1.10 7.05 -15.83
CA GLU A 213 -1.89 6.84 -17.05
C GLU A 213 -2.51 8.14 -17.58
N PHE A 214 -2.59 9.18 -16.74
CA PHE A 214 -3.29 10.44 -17.02
C PHE A 214 -2.36 11.66 -17.05
N ILE A 215 -1.07 11.44 -17.30
CA ILE A 215 -0.06 12.50 -17.36
C ILE A 215 -0.31 13.44 -18.54
N ALA A 216 -0.82 12.92 -19.66
CA ALA A 216 -1.12 13.70 -20.86
C ALA A 216 -2.46 14.45 -20.80
N GLU A 217 -3.36 14.04 -19.90
CA GLU A 217 -4.66 14.69 -19.71
C GLU A 217 -4.49 16.08 -19.10
N ASP A 218 -5.37 17.00 -19.47
CA ASP A 218 -5.41 18.32 -18.84
C ASP A 218 -5.88 18.23 -17.38
N GLN A 219 -5.73 19.34 -16.66
CA GLN A 219 -6.06 19.39 -15.23
C GLN A 219 -7.53 19.04 -14.96
N GLU A 220 -8.46 19.50 -15.79
CA GLU A 220 -9.90 19.31 -15.58
C GLU A 220 -10.32 17.87 -15.91
N GLN A 221 -9.79 17.30 -16.99
CA GLN A 221 -9.97 15.89 -17.34
C GLN A 221 -9.45 14.98 -16.23
N ARG A 222 -8.24 15.25 -15.73
CA ARG A 222 -7.64 14.50 -14.63
C ARG A 222 -8.48 14.60 -13.36
N ARG A 223 -8.97 15.80 -13.03
CA ARG A 223 -9.88 16.03 -11.90
C ARG A 223 -11.14 15.16 -12.02
N GLN A 224 -11.80 15.15 -13.18
CA GLN A 224 -13.00 14.36 -13.41
C GLN A 224 -12.75 12.84 -13.30
N ILE A 225 -11.61 12.35 -13.81
CA ILE A 225 -11.23 10.94 -13.70
C ILE A 225 -11.06 10.55 -12.23
N ILE A 226 -10.32 11.34 -11.46
CA ILE A 226 -10.08 11.08 -10.03
C ILE A 226 -11.38 11.16 -9.24
N GLU A 227 -12.21 12.18 -9.49
CA GLU A 227 -13.50 12.35 -8.81
C GLU A 227 -14.40 11.13 -9.02
N ARG A 228 -14.53 10.68 -10.27
CA ARG A 228 -15.35 9.50 -10.60
C ARG A 228 -14.77 8.23 -9.99
N GLY A 229 -13.45 8.06 -10.04
CA GLY A 229 -12.77 6.91 -9.47
C GLY A 229 -12.98 6.81 -7.96
N ILE A 230 -12.79 7.91 -7.23
CA ILE A 230 -13.00 7.95 -5.78
C ILE A 230 -14.48 7.74 -5.44
N ARG A 231 -15.40 8.35 -6.20
CA ARG A 231 -16.84 8.25 -5.90
C ARG A 231 -17.45 6.88 -6.24
N TYR A 232 -17.02 6.25 -7.33
CA TYR A 232 -17.69 5.07 -7.89
C TYR A 232 -16.80 3.83 -8.03
N GLY A 233 -15.51 3.94 -7.74
CA GLY A 233 -14.56 2.85 -7.92
C GLY A 233 -14.26 2.54 -9.39
N LEU A 234 -13.64 1.39 -9.63
CA LEU A 234 -13.24 0.92 -10.97
C LEU A 234 -14.47 0.59 -11.84
N SER A 235 -15.53 0.07 -11.23
CA SER A 235 -16.75 -0.32 -11.94
C SER A 235 -17.50 0.88 -12.52
N GLY A 236 -17.26 2.07 -11.97
CA GLY A 236 -17.79 3.33 -12.47
C GLY A 236 -19.30 3.53 -12.21
N GLN A 237 -19.75 4.75 -12.47
CA GLN A 237 -21.10 5.20 -12.15
C GLN A 237 -22.20 4.32 -12.76
N ALA A 238 -22.09 3.99 -14.05
CA ALA A 238 -23.12 3.23 -14.76
C ALA A 238 -23.35 1.83 -14.18
N PHE A 239 -22.27 1.17 -13.73
CA PHE A 239 -22.38 -0.13 -13.07
C PHE A 239 -22.99 0.01 -11.68
N THR A 240 -22.54 0.99 -10.89
CA THR A 240 -23.09 1.28 -9.55
C THR A 240 -24.59 1.57 -9.62
N GLU A 241 -25.04 2.38 -10.59
CA GLU A 241 -26.46 2.64 -10.84
C GLU A 241 -27.22 1.38 -11.27
N LYS A 242 -26.59 0.51 -12.08
CA LYS A 242 -27.19 -0.77 -12.48
C LYS A 242 -27.36 -1.73 -11.29
N VAL A 243 -26.35 -1.86 -10.43
CA VAL A 243 -26.43 -2.67 -9.21
C VAL A 243 -27.50 -2.12 -8.27
N GLY A 244 -27.57 -0.80 -8.10
CA GLY A 244 -28.62 -0.14 -7.33
C GLY A 244 -30.02 -0.46 -7.87
N ARG A 245 -30.22 -0.39 -9.19
CA ARG A 245 -31.46 -0.81 -9.86
C ARG A 245 -31.81 -2.28 -9.61
N MET A 246 -30.83 -3.18 -9.70
CA MET A 246 -31.05 -4.62 -9.47
C MET A 246 -31.40 -4.92 -8.02
N ALA A 247 -30.72 -4.28 -7.05
CA ALA A 247 -31.03 -4.40 -5.63
C ALA A 247 -32.45 -3.90 -5.32
N ALA A 248 -32.82 -2.74 -5.87
CA ALA A 248 -34.17 -2.19 -5.75
C ALA A 248 -35.24 -3.15 -6.32
N ALA A 249 -35.03 -3.69 -7.52
CA ALA A 249 -35.94 -4.64 -8.16
C ALA A 249 -36.07 -5.97 -7.38
N LEU A 250 -34.97 -6.47 -6.78
CA LEU A 250 -35.01 -7.64 -5.90
C LEU A 250 -35.83 -7.37 -4.64
N VAL A 251 -35.70 -6.19 -4.06
CA VAL A 251 -36.46 -5.79 -2.86
C VAL A 251 -37.94 -5.65 -3.18
N GLU A 252 -38.33 -5.11 -4.34
CA GLU A 252 -39.74 -5.12 -4.79
C GLU A 252 -40.29 -6.55 -4.96
N GLY A 253 -39.43 -7.48 -5.42
CA GLY A 253 -39.81 -8.89 -5.61
C GLY A 253 -39.96 -9.69 -4.31
N VAL A 254 -39.32 -9.25 -3.22
CA VAL A 254 -39.28 -9.99 -1.94
C VAL A 254 -40.10 -9.28 -0.84
N ALA A 255 -40.17 -7.95 -0.85
CA ALA A 255 -40.88 -7.16 0.14
C ALA A 255 -42.13 -6.49 -0.48
N ALA A 256 -43.30 -6.78 0.07
CA ALA A 256 -44.58 -6.17 -0.31
C ALA A 256 -44.73 -4.72 0.23
N GLN A 257 -43.66 -3.91 0.19
CA GLN A 257 -43.68 -2.50 0.57
C GLN A 257 -43.54 -1.61 -0.67
N PRO A 258 -44.64 -0.96 -1.12
CA PRO A 258 -44.59 0.03 -2.20
C PRO A 258 -43.64 1.19 -1.83
N GLY A 259 -42.78 1.59 -2.77
CA GLY A 259 -41.87 2.75 -2.60
C GLY A 259 -40.53 2.46 -1.90
N LEU A 260 -40.31 1.23 -1.41
CA LEU A 260 -39.03 0.84 -0.78
C LEU A 260 -37.87 0.84 -1.79
N ALA A 261 -38.12 0.45 -3.04
CA ALA A 261 -37.15 0.53 -4.12
C ALA A 261 -36.72 1.96 -4.47
N ASP A 262 -37.67 2.87 -4.59
CA ASP A 262 -37.39 4.29 -4.85
C ASP A 262 -36.59 4.90 -3.69
N THR A 263 -36.94 4.55 -2.45
CA THR A 263 -36.21 4.98 -1.25
C THR A 263 -34.77 4.45 -1.25
N LEU A 264 -34.58 3.16 -1.54
CA LEU A 264 -33.25 2.55 -1.66
C LEU A 264 -32.39 3.17 -2.76
N GLN A 265 -32.99 3.47 -3.93
CA GLN A 265 -32.27 4.16 -5.00
C GLN A 265 -31.87 5.58 -4.60
N GLN A 266 -32.78 6.32 -3.96
CA GLN A 266 -32.49 7.66 -3.45
C GLN A 266 -31.39 7.62 -2.39
N GLU A 267 -31.43 6.68 -1.44
CA GLU A 267 -30.39 6.52 -0.42
C GLU A 267 -29.03 6.17 -1.04
N LEU A 268 -28.97 5.24 -2.00
CA LEU A 268 -27.73 4.90 -2.70
C LEU A 268 -27.15 6.09 -3.46
N GLN A 269 -28.01 6.84 -4.16
CA GLN A 269 -27.59 8.04 -4.90
C GLN A 269 -27.12 9.14 -3.93
N GLN A 270 -27.81 9.30 -2.81
CA GLN A 270 -27.47 10.28 -1.78
C GLN A 270 -26.15 9.93 -1.08
N GLN A 271 -25.91 8.64 -0.76
CA GLN A 271 -24.64 8.16 -0.23
C GLN A 271 -23.49 8.43 -1.21
N ALA A 272 -23.67 8.12 -2.49
CA ALA A 272 -22.66 8.40 -3.50
C ALA A 272 -22.39 9.91 -3.67
N SER A 273 -23.43 10.75 -3.61
CA SER A 273 -23.25 12.22 -3.70
C SER A 273 -22.61 12.83 -2.46
N ASN A 274 -22.75 12.21 -1.28
CA ASN A 274 -22.17 12.69 -0.03
C ASN A 274 -20.66 12.42 0.06
N VAL A 275 -20.12 11.55 -0.80
CA VAL A 275 -18.66 11.36 -0.91
C VAL A 275 -18.05 12.65 -1.44
N LYS A 276 -17.22 13.30 -0.62
CA LYS A 276 -16.49 14.55 -0.93
C LYS A 276 -15.31 14.32 -1.88
N ALA A 277 -15.53 13.53 -2.93
CA ALA A 277 -14.51 13.12 -3.90
C ALA A 277 -13.90 14.31 -4.64
N ASP A 278 -14.65 15.41 -4.76
CA ASP A 278 -14.21 16.68 -5.35
C ASP A 278 -12.99 17.27 -4.63
N LEU A 279 -12.92 17.19 -3.29
CA LEU A 279 -11.79 17.71 -2.52
C LEU A 279 -10.48 17.00 -2.88
N LEU A 280 -10.52 15.67 -2.90
CA LEU A 280 -9.36 14.85 -3.27
C LEU A 280 -9.04 15.05 -4.75
N ALA A 281 -10.04 15.04 -5.62
CA ALA A 281 -9.85 15.26 -7.05
C ALA A 281 -9.16 16.60 -7.35
N GLU A 282 -9.60 17.68 -6.71
CA GLU A 282 -8.98 19.00 -6.84
C GLU A 282 -7.53 19.01 -6.37
N PHE A 283 -7.28 18.38 -5.21
CA PHE A 283 -5.94 18.28 -4.64
C PHE A 283 -4.98 17.49 -5.53
N PHE A 284 -5.38 16.30 -5.97
CA PHE A 284 -4.54 15.43 -6.80
C PHE A 284 -4.37 15.97 -8.22
N ALA A 285 -5.38 16.65 -8.79
CA ALA A 285 -5.26 17.27 -10.11
C ALA A 285 -4.29 18.47 -10.12
N ARG A 286 -4.29 19.29 -9.05
CA ARG A 286 -3.43 20.49 -8.93
C ARG A 286 -2.01 20.19 -8.43
N ASN A 287 -1.90 19.44 -7.33
CA ASN A 287 -0.70 19.46 -6.49
C ASN A 287 0.27 18.31 -6.78
N LEU A 288 -0.14 17.30 -7.54
CA LEU A 288 0.63 16.07 -7.73
C LEU A 288 1.04 15.85 -9.19
N THR A 289 1.60 16.90 -9.78
CA THR A 289 2.39 16.79 -11.02
C THR A 289 3.75 16.14 -10.72
N GLY A 290 4.19 15.18 -11.55
CA GLY A 290 5.56 14.67 -11.49
C GLY A 290 5.76 13.50 -10.52
N SER A 291 6.68 13.66 -9.55
CA SER A 291 7.07 12.61 -8.58
C SER A 291 6.40 12.74 -7.21
N ALA A 292 5.62 13.80 -7.00
CA ALA A 292 5.19 14.20 -5.67
C ALA A 292 4.38 13.12 -4.93
N ALA A 293 3.57 12.31 -5.62
CA ALA A 293 2.80 11.25 -4.97
C ALA A 293 3.71 10.14 -4.42
N PHE A 294 4.70 9.74 -5.22
CA PHE A 294 5.71 8.77 -4.82
C PHE A 294 6.61 9.30 -3.68
N ASP A 295 7.03 10.57 -3.76
CA ASP A 295 7.89 11.19 -2.75
C ASP A 295 7.16 11.31 -1.39
N VAL A 296 5.87 11.67 -1.41
CA VAL A 296 5.03 11.68 -0.21
C VAL A 296 4.83 10.28 0.35
N ALA A 297 4.65 9.25 -0.49
CA ALA A 297 4.59 7.86 -0.04
C ALA A 297 5.87 7.46 0.72
N LEU A 298 7.05 7.74 0.17
CA LEU A 298 8.33 7.47 0.83
C LEU A 298 8.49 8.23 2.16
N ALA A 299 8.04 9.49 2.21
CA ALA A 299 8.10 10.27 3.44
C ALA A 299 7.20 9.69 4.54
N LEU A 300 5.98 9.25 4.18
CA LEU A 300 5.05 8.60 5.10
C LEU A 300 5.54 7.23 5.56
N GLU A 301 6.12 6.42 4.67
CA GLU A 301 6.78 5.16 5.01
C GLU A 301 7.90 5.39 6.03
N SER A 302 8.75 6.38 5.77
CA SER A 302 9.84 6.73 6.68
C SER A 302 9.32 7.21 8.03
N ALA A 303 8.23 7.97 8.06
CA ALA A 303 7.59 8.42 9.30
C ALA A 303 6.99 7.25 10.08
N ALA A 304 6.30 6.33 9.40
CA ALA A 304 5.68 5.14 9.98
C ALA A 304 6.71 4.25 10.68
N PHE A 305 7.91 4.12 10.12
CA PHE A 305 8.98 3.27 10.63
C PHE A 305 10.09 4.02 11.40
N SER A 306 9.95 5.32 11.63
CA SER A 306 10.90 6.08 12.44
C SER A 306 11.06 5.49 13.85
N PRO A 307 12.22 5.60 14.52
CA PRO A 307 12.39 5.10 15.89
C PRO A 307 11.33 5.66 16.86
N GLN A 308 10.96 6.92 16.65
CA GLN A 308 9.86 7.59 17.33
C GLN A 308 8.96 8.22 16.27
N ALA A 309 7.70 7.77 16.22
CA ALA A 309 6.72 8.28 15.27
C ALA A 309 6.58 9.80 15.45
N PRO A 310 6.88 10.63 14.42
CA PRO A 310 6.70 12.06 14.52
C PRO A 310 5.21 12.40 14.58
N MET A 311 4.87 13.52 15.24
CA MET A 311 3.54 14.10 15.08
C MET A 311 3.35 14.62 13.65
N PRO A 312 2.11 14.66 13.13
CA PRO A 312 1.85 15.13 11.76
C PRO A 312 2.40 16.53 11.49
N SER A 313 2.35 17.42 12.49
CA SER A 313 2.90 18.77 12.45
C SER A 313 4.40 18.84 12.14
N ALA A 314 5.15 17.75 12.40
CA ALA A 314 6.57 17.63 12.13
C ALA A 314 6.89 17.01 10.75
N LEU A 315 5.88 16.57 9.99
CA LEU A 315 6.07 16.03 8.64
C LEU A 315 6.36 17.12 7.61
N SER A 316 6.72 16.72 6.39
CA SER A 316 6.89 17.67 5.28
C SER A 316 5.58 18.41 4.97
N SER A 317 5.67 19.62 4.43
CA SER A 317 4.48 20.42 4.05
C SER A 317 3.56 19.68 3.08
N GLN A 318 4.11 18.87 2.17
CA GLN A 318 3.33 18.05 1.25
C GLN A 318 2.57 16.93 1.97
N ALA A 319 3.21 16.24 2.93
CA ALA A 319 2.55 15.23 3.74
C ALA A 319 1.46 15.85 4.64
N GLN A 320 1.71 17.01 5.24
CA GLN A 320 0.71 17.75 6.01
C GLN A 320 -0.48 18.17 5.14
N ALA A 321 -0.23 18.66 3.92
CA ALA A 321 -1.29 19.05 2.99
C ALA A 321 -2.17 17.84 2.60
N LEU A 322 -1.55 16.69 2.35
CA LEU A 322 -2.25 15.43 2.10
C LEU A 322 -3.12 15.02 3.30
N ILE A 323 -2.54 15.00 4.51
CA ILE A 323 -3.27 14.62 5.72
C ILE A 323 -4.44 15.58 5.95
N GLY A 324 -4.25 16.88 5.73
CA GLY A 324 -5.30 17.88 5.85
C GLY A 324 -6.47 17.67 4.89
N VAL A 325 -6.21 17.37 3.61
CA VAL A 325 -7.29 17.13 2.64
C VAL A 325 -8.02 15.80 2.90
N ILE A 326 -7.29 14.77 3.33
CA ILE A 326 -7.89 13.51 3.77
C ILE A 326 -8.77 13.73 4.99
N ALA A 327 -8.33 14.54 5.96
CA ALA A 327 -9.14 14.87 7.14
C ALA A 327 -10.46 15.54 6.75
N ASP A 328 -10.44 16.50 5.81
CA ASP A 328 -11.67 17.14 5.33
C ASP A 328 -12.60 16.16 4.61
N PHE A 329 -12.01 15.27 3.79
CA PHE A 329 -12.72 14.20 3.09
C PHE A 329 -13.44 13.29 4.10
N CYS A 330 -12.75 12.87 5.16
CA CYS A 330 -13.30 12.05 6.24
C CYS A 330 -14.18 12.83 7.23
N GLY A 331 -14.25 14.16 7.15
CA GLY A 331 -15.02 15.01 8.07
C GLY A 331 -14.40 15.15 9.47
N VAL A 332 -13.08 14.97 9.60
CA VAL A 332 -12.33 15.11 10.86
C VAL A 332 -11.66 16.49 10.89
N ASP A 333 -11.67 17.17 12.05
CA ASP A 333 -11.04 18.49 12.19
C ASP A 333 -9.53 18.40 11.91
N ARG A 334 -9.05 19.24 10.97
CA ARG A 334 -7.63 19.33 10.61
C ARG A 334 -6.73 19.61 11.82
N LYS A 335 -7.21 20.34 12.84
CA LYS A 335 -6.45 20.61 14.07
C LYS A 335 -6.15 19.33 14.83
N ILE A 336 -7.04 18.34 14.78
CA ILE A 336 -6.84 17.04 15.38
C ILE A 336 -5.92 16.19 14.49
N ALA A 337 -6.18 16.18 13.18
CA ALA A 337 -5.41 15.38 12.23
C ALA A 337 -3.96 15.88 12.03
N LEU A 338 -3.68 17.15 12.33
CA LEU A 338 -2.37 17.78 12.13
C LEU A 338 -1.64 18.16 13.43
N ALA A 339 -2.22 17.92 14.62
CA ALA A 339 -1.58 18.20 15.90
C ALA A 339 -0.37 17.29 16.14
#